data_AF-A0A6B9ZN44-F1
#
_entry.id   AF-A0A6B9ZN44-F1
#
_cell.length_a   1.000
_cell.length_b   1.000
_cell.length_c   1.000
_cell.angle_alpha   90.00
_cell.angle_beta   90.00
_cell.angle_gamma   90.00
#
_symmetry.space_group_name_H-M   'P 1'
#
loop_
_entity.id
_entity.type
_entity.pdbx_description
1 polymer ?
#
loop_
_entity_poly.entity_id
_entity_poly.type
_entity_poly.pdbx_seq_one_letter_code
_entity_poly.pdbx_strand_id
1 'polypeptide(L)'
;MRKDYILEMIEELGRVLRAVISMKRSEPARALESIRTVFKATKFESKESFDRLTVNELEAFIADNNVHLQTLDTITDLLFEEADIRLDHGAYEPLQRLMAKLDFLVTYLSKREAALKVISLKRGPQKDRLRFLRESMQ
;
A
#
# COMPACT_ATOMS: atom_id res chain seq x y z
N MET A 1 -7.00 -19.98 -16.40
CA MET A 1 -7.64 -20.01 -15.07
C MET A 1 -6.86 -19.26 -13.99
N ARG A 2 -5.60 -19.57 -13.62
CA ARG A 2 -4.89 -18.83 -12.54
C ARG A 2 -4.39 -17.43 -12.92
N LYS A 3 -4.03 -17.22 -14.20
CA LYS A 3 -3.62 -15.90 -14.73
C LYS A 3 -4.78 -14.91 -14.76
N ASP A 4 -5.97 -15.38 -15.12
CA ASP A 4 -7.16 -14.55 -15.29
C ASP A 4 -7.62 -13.97 -13.94
N TYR A 5 -7.59 -14.78 -12.88
CA TYR A 5 -7.93 -14.35 -11.51
C TYR A 5 -6.99 -13.28 -10.95
N ILE A 6 -5.67 -13.40 -11.19
CA ILE A 6 -4.70 -12.40 -10.70
C ILE A 6 -4.90 -11.07 -11.42
N LEU A 7 -5.14 -11.10 -12.74
CA LEU A 7 -5.38 -9.91 -13.53
C LEU A 7 -6.67 -9.21 -13.08
N GLU A 8 -7.77 -9.96 -12.93
CA GLU A 8 -9.05 -9.45 -12.44
C GLU A 8 -8.92 -8.80 -11.06
N MET A 9 -8.21 -9.46 -10.14
CA MET A 9 -7.92 -8.89 -8.83
C MET A 9 -7.14 -7.57 -8.94
N ILE A 10 -6.11 -7.50 -9.78
CA ILE A 10 -5.32 -6.26 -9.96
C ILE A 10 -6.17 -5.14 -10.56
N GLU A 11 -7.03 -5.45 -11.53
CA GLU A 11 -7.94 -4.47 -12.12
C GLU A 11 -8.93 -3.93 -11.08
N GLU A 12 -9.46 -4.80 -10.23
CA GLU A 12 -10.38 -4.42 -9.15
C GLU A 12 -9.68 -3.56 -8.10
N LEU A 13 -8.46 -3.93 -7.69
CA LEU A 13 -7.62 -3.10 -6.82
C LEU A 13 -7.36 -1.71 -7.44
N GLY A 14 -7.12 -1.66 -8.75
CA GLY A 14 -6.96 -0.41 -9.48
C GLY A 14 -8.24 0.44 -9.53
N ARG A 15 -9.42 -0.18 -9.58
CA ARG A 15 -10.71 0.53 -9.47
C ARG A 15 -10.91 1.11 -8.08
N VAL A 16 -10.62 0.32 -7.04
CA VAL A 16 -10.71 0.81 -5.65
C VAL A 16 -9.75 1.96 -5.43
N LEU A 17 -8.50 1.88 -5.91
CA LEU A 17 -7.53 2.98 -5.80
C LEU A 17 -8.07 4.28 -6.41
N ARG A 18 -8.66 4.22 -7.61
CA ARG A 18 -9.26 5.40 -8.24
C ARG A 18 -10.42 5.97 -7.42
N ALA A 19 -11.27 5.10 -6.86
CA ALA A 19 -12.37 5.53 -6.00
C ALA A 19 -11.88 6.15 -4.68
N VAL A 20 -10.84 5.58 -4.07
CA VAL A 20 -10.22 6.14 -2.86
C VAL A 20 -9.66 7.54 -3.15
N ILE A 21 -8.94 7.71 -4.26
CA ILE A 21 -8.39 9.01 -4.66
C ILE A 21 -9.49 10.07 -4.85
N SER A 22 -10.63 9.71 -5.45
CA SER A 22 -11.74 10.66 -5.65
C SER A 22 -12.45 11.00 -4.34
N MET A 23 -12.56 10.05 -3.41
CA MET A 23 -13.28 10.23 -2.15
C MET A 23 -12.43 10.83 -1.02
N LYS A 24 -11.09 10.70 -1.04
CA LYS A 24 -10.25 10.97 0.14
C LYS A 24 -10.41 12.36 0.76
N ARG A 25 -10.79 13.36 -0.05
CA ARG A 25 -11.02 14.74 0.41
C ARG A 25 -12.44 15.00 0.92
N SER A 26 -13.46 14.39 0.31
CA SER A 26 -14.87 14.66 0.62
C SER A 26 -15.46 13.65 1.61
N GLU A 27 -15.05 12.39 1.52
CA GLU A 27 -15.56 11.26 2.30
C GLU A 27 -14.39 10.40 2.85
N PRO A 28 -13.50 10.97 3.70
CA PRO A 28 -12.28 10.30 4.16
C PRO A 28 -12.56 8.99 4.92
N ALA A 29 -13.62 8.94 5.73
CA ALA A 29 -14.02 7.71 6.44
C ALA A 29 -14.36 6.56 5.47
N ARG A 30 -15.09 6.87 4.39
CA ARG A 30 -15.47 5.91 3.36
C ARG A 30 -14.28 5.47 2.50
N ALA A 31 -13.35 6.39 2.25
CA ALA A 31 -12.08 6.05 1.60
C ALA A 31 -11.27 5.05 2.45
N LEU A 32 -11.17 5.28 3.77
CA LEU A 32 -10.52 4.34 4.70
C LEU A 32 -11.24 2.99 4.77
N GLU A 33 -12.57 2.96 4.75
CA GLU A 33 -13.35 1.71 4.71
C GLU A 33 -13.10 0.92 3.41
N SER A 34 -13.01 1.63 2.28
CA SER A 34 -12.69 1.02 0.98
C SER A 34 -11.29 0.39 0.99
N ILE A 35 -10.30 1.08 1.56
CA ILE A 35 -8.95 0.56 1.77
C ILE A 35 -9.00 -0.70 2.65
N ARG A 36 -9.74 -0.68 3.77
CA ARG A 36 -9.86 -1.87 4.65
C ARG A 36 -10.48 -3.07 3.93
N THR A 37 -11.49 -2.83 3.11
CA THR A 37 -12.21 -3.90 2.39
C THR A 37 -11.33 -4.60 1.37
N VAL A 38 -10.43 -3.85 0.70
CA VAL A 38 -9.47 -4.42 -0.24
C VAL A 38 -8.66 -5.56 0.37
N PHE A 39 -8.23 -5.43 1.63
CA PHE A 39 -7.39 -6.44 2.28
C PHE A 39 -8.04 -7.82 2.35
N LYS A 40 -9.37 -7.90 2.37
CA LYS A 40 -10.13 -9.17 2.34
C LYS A 40 -9.92 -9.96 1.05
N ALA A 41 -9.64 -9.28 -0.06
CA ALA A 41 -9.35 -9.91 -1.34
C ALA A 41 -7.86 -10.25 -1.52
N THR A 42 -7.02 -9.88 -0.55
CA THR A 42 -5.56 -10.09 -0.60
C THR A 42 -5.16 -11.25 0.31
N LYS A 43 -3.90 -11.69 0.19
CA LYS A 43 -3.32 -12.68 1.11
C LYS A 43 -3.30 -12.25 2.57
N PHE A 44 -3.36 -10.95 2.86
CA PHE A 44 -3.39 -10.45 4.24
C PHE A 44 -4.73 -10.68 4.94
N GLU A 45 -5.81 -10.94 4.21
CA GLU A 45 -7.19 -11.23 4.68
C GLU A 45 -7.90 -10.10 5.43
N SER A 46 -7.19 -9.22 6.12
CA SER A 46 -7.73 -8.04 6.78
C SER A 46 -6.67 -6.95 6.93
N LYS A 47 -7.14 -5.70 7.08
CA LYS A 47 -6.24 -4.57 7.33
C LYS A 47 -5.63 -4.67 8.73
N GLU A 48 -6.39 -5.17 9.69
CA GLU A 48 -5.96 -5.41 11.06
C GLU A 48 -4.81 -6.43 11.12
N SER A 49 -4.90 -7.52 10.34
CA SER A 49 -3.81 -8.50 10.20
C SER A 49 -2.54 -7.85 9.67
N PHE A 50 -2.65 -7.05 8.59
CA PHE A 50 -1.51 -6.30 8.06
C PHE A 50 -0.95 -5.29 9.07
N ASP A 51 -1.82 -4.58 9.81
CA ASP A 51 -1.42 -3.54 10.74
C ASP A 51 -0.67 -4.09 11.95
N ARG A 52 -0.95 -5.33 12.36
CA ARG A 52 -0.23 -6.02 13.45
C ARG A 52 1.19 -6.46 13.08
N LEU A 53 1.49 -6.67 11.80
CA LEU A 53 2.82 -7.06 11.36
C LEU A 53 3.83 -5.94 11.65
N THR A 54 4.97 -6.30 12.22
CA THR A 54 6.19 -5.49 12.15
C THR A 54 6.76 -5.49 10.72
N VAL A 55 7.77 -4.66 10.45
CA VAL A 55 8.44 -4.64 9.14
C VAL A 55 9.07 -6.00 8.80
N ASN A 56 9.73 -6.63 9.77
CA ASN A 56 10.38 -7.93 9.57
C ASN A 56 9.34 -9.04 9.33
N GLU A 57 8.23 -9.03 10.08
CA GLU A 57 7.14 -9.99 9.87
C GLU A 57 6.44 -9.76 8.53
N LEU A 58 6.31 -8.50 8.09
CA LEU A 58 5.77 -8.18 6.76
C LEU A 58 6.67 -8.72 5.65
N GLU A 59 7.99 -8.62 5.78
CA GLU A 59 8.94 -9.21 4.83
C GLU A 59 8.80 -10.73 4.75
N ALA A 60 8.81 -11.41 5.90
CA ALA A 60 8.62 -12.85 5.98
C ALA A 60 7.27 -13.27 5.37
N PHE A 61 6.20 -12.57 5.74
CA PHE A 61 4.86 -12.84 5.23
C PHE A 61 4.78 -12.76 3.70
N ILE A 62 5.36 -11.72 3.10
CA ILE A 62 5.37 -11.53 1.64
C ILE A 62 6.09 -12.69 0.95
N ALA A 63 7.24 -13.12 1.50
CA ALA A 63 8.03 -14.21 0.95
C ALA A 63 7.30 -15.55 1.07
N ASP A 64 6.82 -15.89 2.28
CA ASP A 64 6.20 -17.19 2.58
C ASP A 64 4.89 -17.40 1.84
N ASN A 65 4.12 -16.33 1.65
CA ASN A 65 2.83 -16.38 0.96
C ASN A 65 2.94 -16.12 -0.55
N ASN A 66 4.16 -15.91 -1.07
CA ASN A 66 4.44 -15.57 -2.47
C ASN A 66 3.51 -14.46 -2.99
N VAL A 67 3.43 -13.35 -2.24
CA VAL A 67 2.54 -12.23 -2.58
C VAL A 67 2.99 -11.61 -3.90
N HIS A 68 2.07 -11.49 -4.84
CA HIS A 68 2.39 -11.02 -6.18
C HIS A 68 2.83 -9.54 -6.18
N LEU A 69 3.90 -9.22 -6.91
CA LEU A 69 4.51 -7.88 -6.86
C LEU A 69 3.55 -6.77 -7.30
N GLN A 70 2.72 -7.01 -8.32
CA GLN A 70 1.74 -6.00 -8.79
C GLN A 70 0.61 -5.75 -7.77
N THR A 71 0.23 -6.79 -7.03
CA THR A 71 -0.72 -6.67 -5.91
C THR A 71 -0.09 -5.84 -4.80
N LEU A 72 1.15 -6.15 -4.44
CA LEU A 72 1.90 -5.40 -3.44
C LEU A 72 2.11 -3.94 -3.83
N ASP A 73 2.41 -3.67 -5.10
CA ASP A 73 2.57 -2.33 -5.67
C ASP A 73 1.26 -1.52 -5.55
N THR A 74 0.12 -2.12 -5.88
CA THR A 74 -1.18 -1.45 -5.78
C THR A 74 -1.64 -1.26 -4.33
N ILE A 75 -1.37 -2.23 -3.45
CA ILE A 75 -1.60 -2.07 -2.00
C ILE A 75 -0.72 -0.93 -1.47
N THR A 76 0.52 -0.82 -1.93
CA THR A 76 1.42 0.27 -1.51
C THR A 76 0.84 1.63 -1.89
N ASP A 77 0.30 1.78 -3.11
CA ASP A 77 -0.39 3.01 -3.52
C ASP A 77 -1.61 3.32 -2.63
N LEU A 78 -2.45 2.33 -2.33
CA LEU A 78 -3.59 2.50 -1.42
C LEU A 78 -3.16 2.92 0.01
N LEU A 79 -2.07 2.35 0.51
CA LEU A 79 -1.51 2.69 1.82
C LEU A 79 -0.92 4.11 1.83
N PHE A 80 -0.43 4.62 0.70
CA PHE A 80 -0.07 6.03 0.60
C PHE A 80 -1.31 6.93 0.66
N GLU A 81 -2.42 6.56 0.04
CA GLU A 81 -3.67 7.32 0.19
C GLU A 81 -4.17 7.29 1.65
N GLU A 82 -4.03 6.16 2.35
CA GLU A 82 -4.28 6.09 3.80
C GLU A 82 -3.37 7.04 4.58
N ALA A 83 -2.08 7.12 4.23
CA ALA A 83 -1.13 8.00 4.90
C ALA A 83 -1.49 9.47 4.72
N ASP A 84 -1.86 9.89 3.50
CA ASP A 84 -2.34 11.24 3.22
C ASP A 84 -3.56 11.58 4.08
N ILE A 85 -4.57 10.70 4.11
CA ILE A 85 -5.79 10.91 4.92
C ILE A 85 -5.43 11.07 6.39
N ARG A 86 -4.54 10.21 6.92
CA ARG A 86 -4.13 10.27 8.33
C ARG A 86 -3.38 11.56 8.65
N LEU A 87 -2.51 12.01 7.75
CA LEU A 87 -1.78 13.27 7.91
C LEU A 87 -2.75 14.45 7.98
N ASP A 88 -3.67 14.54 7.01
CA ASP A 88 -4.66 15.61 6.91
C ASP A 88 -5.57 15.72 8.15
N HIS A 89 -5.75 14.60 8.88
CA HIS A 89 -6.61 14.52 10.07
C HIS A 89 -5.83 14.46 11.40
N GLY A 90 -4.51 14.70 11.38
CA GLY A 90 -3.68 14.73 12.59
C GLY A 90 -3.51 13.38 13.30
N ALA A 91 -3.73 12.26 12.60
CA ALA A 91 -3.60 10.91 13.15
C ALA A 91 -2.13 10.42 13.10
N TYR A 92 -1.24 11.13 13.79
CA TYR A 92 0.22 11.00 13.67
C TYR A 92 0.78 9.65 14.15
N GLU A 93 0.32 9.13 15.28
CA GLU A 93 0.83 7.88 15.85
C GLU A 93 0.60 6.66 14.92
N PRO A 94 -0.62 6.41 14.39
CA PRO A 94 -0.80 5.34 13.42
C PRO A 94 -0.17 5.66 12.05
N LEU A 95 -0.01 6.92 11.68
CA LEU A 95 0.73 7.32 10.48
C LEU A 95 2.21 6.93 10.58
N GLN A 96 2.86 7.15 11.73
CA GLN A 96 4.26 6.78 11.93
C GLN A 96 4.50 5.28 11.76
N ARG A 97 3.60 4.44 12.31
CA ARG A 97 3.64 2.98 12.11
C ARG A 97 3.47 2.59 10.64
N LEU A 98 2.56 3.26 9.94
CA LEU A 98 2.31 3.02 8.52
C LEU A 98 3.50 3.43 7.65
N MET A 99 4.16 4.54 7.96
CA MET A 99 5.33 5.03 7.23
C MET A 99 6.50 4.07 7.26
N ALA A 100 6.75 3.38 8.38
CA ALA A 100 7.79 2.36 8.45
C ALA A 100 7.54 1.21 7.46
N LYS A 101 6.28 0.79 7.31
CA LYS A 101 5.88 -0.23 6.33
C LYS A 101 5.96 0.27 4.91
N LEU A 102 5.52 1.50 4.64
CA LEU A 102 5.63 2.12 3.31
C LEU A 102 7.09 2.22 2.86
N ASP A 103 8.01 2.63 3.73
CA ASP A 103 9.44 2.68 3.42
C ASP A 103 10.01 1.32 3.07
N PHE A 104 9.69 0.30 3.87
CA PHE A 104 10.03 -1.08 3.58
C PHE A 104 9.46 -1.53 2.22
N LEU A 105 8.17 -1.33 1.96
CA LEU A 105 7.50 -1.77 0.74
C LEU A 105 8.10 -1.11 -0.51
N VAL A 106 8.35 0.20 -0.47
CA VAL A 106 8.99 0.94 -1.57
C VAL A 106 10.39 0.40 -1.84
N THR A 107 11.17 0.16 -0.79
CA THR A 107 12.52 -0.40 -0.91
C THR A 107 12.49 -1.84 -1.44
N TYR A 108 11.60 -2.67 -0.91
CA TYR A 108 11.40 -4.05 -1.32
C TYR A 108 11.03 -4.14 -2.80
N LEU A 109 10.01 -3.37 -3.23
CA LEU A 109 9.58 -3.33 -4.63
C LEU A 109 10.70 -2.83 -5.54
N SER A 110 11.42 -1.77 -5.15
CA SER A 110 12.54 -1.24 -5.93
C SER A 110 13.66 -2.28 -6.12
N LYS A 111 13.98 -3.08 -5.09
CA LYS A 111 14.96 -4.18 -5.19
C LYS A 111 14.48 -5.29 -6.12
N ARG A 112 13.20 -5.67 -6.01
CA ARG A 112 12.59 -6.72 -6.85
C ARG A 112 12.51 -6.30 -8.31
N GLU A 113 12.12 -5.06 -8.58
CA GLU A 113 12.11 -4.46 -9.92
C GLU A 113 13.51 -4.48 -10.56
N ALA A 114 14.55 -4.07 -9.81
CA ALA A 114 15.93 -4.12 -10.28
C ALA A 114 16.39 -5.55 -10.60
N ALA A 115 16.07 -6.52 -9.72
CA ALA A 115 16.39 -7.93 -9.94
C ALA A 115 15.69 -8.50 -11.18
N LEU A 116 14.46 -8.05 -11.45
CA LEU A 116 13.65 -8.44 -12.62
C LEU A 116 13.97 -7.61 -13.87
N LYS A 117 14.86 -6.61 -13.79
CA LYS A 117 15.16 -5.64 -14.87
C LYS A 117 13.91 -4.92 -15.38
N VAL A 118 12.95 -4.66 -14.49
CA VAL A 118 11.75 -3.88 -14.77
C VAL A 118 11.96 -2.46 -14.24
N ILE A 119 11.60 -1.45 -15.04
CA ILE A 119 11.60 -0.04 -14.61
C ILE A 119 10.16 0.36 -14.35
N SER A 120 9.82 0.63 -13.09
CA SER A 120 8.53 1.20 -12.72
C SER A 120 8.58 2.72 -12.68
N LEU A 121 7.59 3.36 -13.29
CA LEU A 121 7.40 4.81 -13.23
C LEU A 121 6.90 5.29 -11.85
N LYS A 122 6.50 4.37 -10.96
CA LYS A 122 5.91 4.72 -9.65
C LYS A 122 6.94 4.97 -8.55
N ARG A 123 8.12 4.35 -8.63
CA ARG A 123 9.08 4.37 -7.52
C ARG A 123 9.62 5.76 -7.19
N GLY A 124 9.86 6.59 -8.21
CA GLY A 124 10.27 7.98 -8.01
C GLY A 124 9.21 8.77 -7.22
N PRO A 125 7.98 8.90 -7.75
CA PRO A 125 6.88 9.55 -7.05
C PRO A 125 6.63 9.03 -5.63
N GLN A 126 6.71 7.71 -5.40
CA GLN A 126 6.51 7.16 -4.06
C GLN A 126 7.63 7.48 -3.07
N LYS A 127 8.89 7.52 -3.53
CA LYS A 127 10.01 7.99 -2.71
C LYS A 127 9.85 9.46 -2.34
N ASP A 128 9.37 10.28 -3.29
CA ASP A 128 9.08 11.69 -3.03
C ASP A 128 7.93 11.85 -2.02
N ARG A 129 6.86 11.06 -2.14
CA ARG A 129 5.75 11.02 -1.16
C ARG A 129 6.24 10.62 0.23
N LEU A 130 7.09 9.59 0.34
CA LEU A 130 7.69 9.19 1.62
C LEU A 130 8.52 10.31 2.24
N ARG A 131 9.32 11.02 1.43
CA ARG A 131 10.10 12.17 1.91
C ARG A 131 9.18 13.27 2.45
N PHE A 132 8.15 13.64 1.70
CA PHE A 132 7.16 14.62 2.13
C PHE A 132 6.48 14.23 3.45
N LEU A 133 6.05 12.97 3.60
CA LEU A 133 5.45 12.48 4.83
C LEU A 133 6.40 12.58 6.03
N ARG A 134 7.71 12.30 5.84
CA ARG A 134 8.71 12.45 6.90
C ARG A 134 8.91 13.89 7.33
N GLU A 135 9.02 14.80 6.35
CA GLU A 135 9.17 16.23 6.61
C GLU A 135 7.95 16.82 7.31
N SER A 136 6.75 16.33 6.98
CA SER A 136 5.49 16.78 7.59
C SER A 136 5.26 16.27 9.02
N MET A 137 6.10 15.34 9.49
CA MET A 137 6.01 14.70 10.82
C MET A 137 7.08 15.19 11.80
N GLN A 138 7.97 16.08 11.36
CA GLN A 138 9.01 16.74 12.16
C GLN A 138 8.51 18.07 12.72
#